data_AF-A0A973CL32-F1
#
_entry.id   AF-A0A973CL32-F1
#
_cell.length_a   1.000
_cell.length_b   1.000
_cell.length_c   1.000
_cell.angle_alpha   90.00
_cell.angle_beta   90.00
_cell.angle_gamma   90.00
#
_symmetry.space_group_name_H-M   'P 1'
#
loop_
_entity.id
_entity.type
_entity.pdbx_description
1 polymer ?
#
loop_
_entity_poly.entity_id
_entity_poly.type
_entity_poly.pdbx_seq_one_letter_code
_entity_poly.pdbx_strand_id
1 'polypeptide(L)'
;MPIIAYKTVTINIHYAQGRRIDCEHCHQPFTYITDGDESAQSTGLPLVSSDEGMGKSAMKGLSKSLASVAGKKNTGHGICPHCSQYQGWMVRNSLTKNIGCCSFGIAFVFALVPVIINIFKDHLDMGMWILGAAILGFILGIGLGFLTALKGGVQRELDEDETILSMDDEFLQAHLDACGENDYDPILTWLLMTGFEPSDDAPLISLGFNDYSKQQIIPYEISSVAALEELG
;
A
#
# COMPACT_ATOMS: atom_id res chain seq x y z
N MET A 1 19.27 7.14 -39.42
CA MET A 1 18.96 6.14 -38.39
C MET A 1 17.49 5.76 -38.56
N PRO A 2 17.14 4.46 -38.71
CA PRO A 2 15.74 4.07 -38.76
C PRO A 2 15.07 4.33 -37.40
N ILE A 3 13.91 4.98 -37.41
CA ILE A 3 13.06 5.17 -36.24
C ILE A 3 12.22 3.90 -36.10
N ILE A 4 12.43 3.15 -35.01
CA ILE A 4 11.59 2.00 -34.66
C ILE A 4 10.50 2.52 -33.72
N ALA A 5 9.26 2.58 -34.19
CA ALA A 5 8.11 2.90 -33.36
C ALA A 5 7.68 1.67 -32.56
N TYR A 6 7.42 1.86 -31.26
CA TYR A 6 6.88 0.83 -30.38
C TYR A 6 5.45 1.18 -29.99
N LYS A 7 4.58 0.17 -29.92
CA LYS A 7 3.24 0.31 -29.34
C LYS A 7 3.31 -0.14 -27.89
N THR A 8 2.58 0.54 -27.01
CA THR A 8 2.44 0.16 -25.61
C THR A 8 0.96 0.05 -25.25
N VAL A 9 0.64 -0.93 -24.43
CA VAL A 9 -0.67 -1.09 -23.78
C VAL A 9 -0.40 -1.11 -22.28
N THR A 10 -1.01 -0.17 -21.57
CA THR A 10 -0.91 -0.07 -20.11
C THR A 10 -2.31 -0.28 -19.54
N ILE A 11 -2.40 -1.15 -18.53
CA ILE A 11 -3.61 -1.38 -17.76
C ILE A 11 -3.30 -0.92 -16.35
N ASN A 12 -4.05 0.07 -15.87
CA ASN A 12 -4.01 0.55 -14.49
C ASN A 12 -5.29 0.10 -13.83
N ILE A 13 -5.22 -0.35 -12.58
CA ILE A 13 -6.37 -0.72 -11.77
C ILE A 13 -6.19 -0.19 -10.37
N HIS A 14 -7.31 0.06 -9.69
CA HIS A 14 -7.34 0.19 -8.25
C HIS A 14 -7.91 -1.09 -7.66
N TYR A 15 -7.28 -1.66 -6.65
CA TYR A 15 -7.75 -2.88 -6.01
C TYR A 15 -8.11 -2.63 -4.55
N ALA A 16 -9.03 -3.43 -4.02
CA ALA A 16 -9.26 -3.53 -2.58
C ALA A 16 -9.35 -5.00 -2.14
N GLN A 17 -9.00 -5.26 -0.89
CA GLN A 17 -8.99 -6.58 -0.29
C GLN A 17 -9.30 -6.51 1.20
N GLY A 18 -10.20 -7.37 1.66
CA GLY A 18 -10.48 -7.57 3.09
C GLY A 18 -9.49 -8.56 3.70
N ARG A 19 -8.97 -8.27 4.88
CA ARG A 19 -7.94 -9.08 5.53
C ARG A 19 -8.30 -9.34 6.97
N ARG A 20 -8.56 -10.61 7.29
CA ARG A 20 -8.88 -11.05 8.65
C ARG A 20 -7.63 -11.56 9.34
N ILE A 21 -7.30 -10.98 10.49
CA ILE A 21 -6.09 -11.30 11.27
C ILE A 21 -6.42 -11.38 12.76
N ASP A 22 -5.56 -12.05 13.52
CA ASP A 22 -5.59 -11.97 14.98
C ASP A 22 -4.79 -10.76 15.45
N CYS A 23 -5.36 -9.96 16.34
CA CYS A 23 -4.65 -8.85 16.95
C CYS A 23 -3.46 -9.33 17.80
N GLU A 24 -2.29 -8.71 17.61
CA GLU A 24 -1.07 -9.02 18.36
C GLU A 24 -1.18 -8.71 19.87
N HIS A 25 -2.12 -7.83 20.26
CA HIS A 25 -2.26 -7.33 21.63
C HIS A 25 -3.38 -8.03 22.42
N CYS A 26 -4.58 -8.10 21.85
CA CYS A 26 -5.75 -8.68 22.52
C CYS A 26 -6.11 -10.08 22.02
N HIS A 27 -5.44 -10.57 20.97
CA HIS A 27 -5.65 -11.89 20.35
C HIS A 27 -7.08 -12.14 19.84
N GLN A 28 -7.90 -11.09 19.76
CA GLN A 28 -9.20 -11.15 19.12
C GLN A 28 -9.02 -11.01 17.61
N PRO A 29 -9.78 -11.77 16.80
CA PRO A 29 -9.81 -11.59 15.37
C PRO A 29 -10.48 -10.27 15.02
N PHE A 30 -9.98 -9.65 13.96
CA PHE A 30 -10.64 -8.51 13.32
C PHE A 30 -10.28 -8.50 11.84
N THR A 31 -11.09 -7.80 11.05
CA THR A 31 -10.89 -7.65 9.61
C THR A 31 -10.62 -6.20 9.29
N TYR A 32 -9.68 -5.93 8.40
CA TYR A 32 -9.41 -4.58 7.90
C TYR A 32 -9.35 -4.58 6.38
N ILE A 33 -9.64 -3.44 5.78
CA ILE A 33 -9.55 -3.26 4.34
C ILE A 33 -8.16 -2.72 3.96
N THR A 34 -7.62 -3.22 2.86
CA THR A 34 -6.45 -2.64 2.22
C THR A 34 -6.76 -2.37 0.77
N ASP A 35 -6.21 -1.29 0.26
CA ASP A 35 -6.37 -0.85 -1.11
C ASP A 35 -5.02 -0.46 -1.73
N GLY A 36 -5.02 -0.24 -3.04
CA GLY A 36 -3.87 0.30 -3.75
C GLY A 36 -4.00 0.25 -5.26
N ASP A 37 -3.01 0.83 -5.94
CA ASP A 37 -2.95 0.84 -7.40
C ASP A 37 -1.97 -0.23 -7.91
N GLU A 38 -2.37 -0.94 -8.95
CA GLU A 38 -1.47 -1.83 -9.70
C GLU A 38 -1.53 -1.47 -11.18
N SER A 39 -0.37 -1.58 -11.84
CA SER A 39 -0.28 -1.34 -13.27
C SER A 39 0.58 -2.39 -13.95
N ALA A 40 0.17 -2.77 -15.16
CA ALA A 40 0.95 -3.65 -16.02
C ALA A 40 1.04 -3.06 -17.42
N GLN A 41 2.23 -3.11 -17.99
CA GLN A 41 2.51 -2.60 -19.32
C GLN A 41 3.02 -3.73 -20.23
N SER A 42 2.51 -3.77 -21.46
CA SER A 42 3.03 -4.61 -22.53
C SER A 42 3.47 -3.74 -23.70
N THR A 43 4.63 -4.06 -24.28
CA THR A 43 5.22 -3.33 -25.41
C THR A 43 5.37 -4.26 -26.60
N GLY A 44 5.00 -3.79 -27.79
CA GLY A 44 5.00 -4.57 -29.02
C GLY A 44 5.47 -3.77 -30.23
N LEU A 45 5.87 -4.48 -31.28
CA LEU A 45 6.18 -3.87 -32.57
C LEU A 45 4.87 -3.73 -33.38
N PRO A 46 4.55 -2.55 -33.94
CA PRO A 46 3.27 -2.31 -34.62
C PRO A 46 2.92 -3.29 -35.74
N LEU A 47 3.93 -3.89 -36.39
CA LEU A 47 3.76 -4.81 -37.51
C LEU A 47 3.61 -6.28 -37.11
N VAL A 48 3.93 -6.63 -35.86
CA VAL A 48 4.05 -8.03 -35.40
C VAL A 48 3.12 -8.32 -34.23
N SER A 49 2.84 -7.32 -33.39
CA SER A 49 2.06 -7.48 -32.17
C SER A 49 0.61 -7.05 -32.39
N SER A 50 -0.34 -7.95 -32.11
CA SER A 50 -1.76 -7.61 -32.06
C SER A 50 -2.12 -6.97 -30.73
N ASP A 51 -3.09 -6.06 -30.75
CA ASP A 51 -3.60 -5.37 -29.55
C ASP A 51 -4.15 -6.36 -28.53
N GLU A 52 -4.85 -7.40 -29.01
CA GLU A 52 -5.38 -8.47 -28.17
C GLU A 52 -4.26 -9.27 -27.49
N GLY A 53 -3.18 -9.58 -28.22
CA GLY A 53 -2.02 -10.30 -27.66
C GLY A 53 -1.26 -9.48 -26.63
N MET A 54 -1.14 -8.17 -26.87
CA MET A 54 -0.54 -7.23 -25.91
C MET A 54 -1.42 -7.05 -24.67
N GLY A 55 -2.74 -6.93 -24.85
CA GLY A 55 -3.71 -6.86 -23.76
C GLY A 55 -3.68 -8.11 -22.88
N LYS A 56 -3.70 -9.30 -23.48
CA LYS A 56 -3.54 -10.58 -22.74
C LYS A 56 -2.23 -10.65 -21.97
N SER A 57 -1.13 -10.18 -22.56
CA SER A 57 0.17 -10.15 -21.88
C SER A 57 0.20 -9.17 -20.70
N ALA A 58 -0.39 -7.99 -20.87
CA ALA A 58 -0.53 -7.00 -19.79
C ALA A 58 -1.43 -7.54 -18.66
N MET A 59 -2.58 -8.13 -18.99
CA MET A 59 -3.48 -8.76 -18.01
C MET A 59 -2.81 -9.92 -17.26
N LYS A 60 -2.01 -10.75 -17.93
CA LYS A 60 -1.25 -11.80 -17.27
C LYS A 60 -0.20 -11.24 -16.30
N GLY A 61 0.47 -10.14 -16.68
CA GLY A 61 1.38 -9.41 -15.80
C GLY A 61 0.65 -8.86 -14.57
N LEU A 62 -0.54 -8.29 -14.80
CA LEU A 62 -1.39 -7.73 -13.76
C LEU A 62 -1.89 -8.78 -12.78
N SER A 63 -2.46 -9.89 -13.26
CA SER A 63 -2.93 -11.02 -12.44
C SER A 63 -1.81 -11.56 -11.55
N LYS A 64 -0.58 -11.69 -12.08
CA LYS A 64 0.58 -12.10 -11.28
C LYS A 64 0.95 -11.07 -10.20
N SER A 65 0.84 -9.77 -10.50
CA SER A 65 1.08 -8.70 -9.53
C SER A 65 0.03 -8.74 -8.42
N LEU A 66 -1.26 -8.83 -8.78
CA LEU A 66 -2.38 -8.93 -7.85
C LEU A 66 -2.27 -10.16 -6.95
N ALA A 67 -1.92 -11.33 -7.49
CA ALA A 67 -1.70 -12.53 -6.69
C ALA A 67 -0.57 -12.35 -5.67
N SER A 68 0.52 -11.67 -6.06
CA SER A 68 1.63 -11.35 -5.16
C SER A 68 1.19 -10.41 -4.03
N VAL A 69 0.41 -9.38 -4.35
CA VAL A 69 -0.13 -8.42 -3.38
C VAL A 69 -1.12 -9.10 -2.43
N ALA A 70 -2.09 -9.84 -2.97
CA ALA A 70 -3.12 -10.54 -2.22
C ALA A 70 -2.55 -11.50 -1.17
N GLY A 71 -1.38 -12.10 -1.45
CA GLY A 71 -0.70 -13.03 -0.55
C GLY A 71 0.12 -12.38 0.57
N LYS A 72 0.48 -11.09 0.49
CA LYS A 72 1.34 -10.42 1.50
C LYS A 72 0.60 -10.26 2.82
N LYS A 73 0.95 -11.01 3.88
CA LYS A 73 0.26 -10.91 5.18
C LYS A 73 0.31 -9.52 5.84
N ASN A 74 1.48 -8.88 5.84
CA ASN A 74 1.73 -7.66 6.61
C ASN A 74 1.66 -6.40 5.73
N THR A 75 0.46 -6.03 5.32
CA THR A 75 0.17 -4.84 4.49
C THR A 75 -1.16 -4.22 4.89
N GLY A 76 -1.35 -2.93 4.56
CA GLY A 76 -2.53 -2.14 4.90
C GLY A 76 -2.43 -1.45 6.26
N HIS A 77 -3.48 -0.72 6.60
CA HIS A 77 -3.61 0.02 7.85
C HIS A 77 -5.01 -0.21 8.41
N GLY A 78 -5.10 -0.62 9.67
CA GLY A 78 -6.37 -0.86 10.35
C GLY A 78 -6.15 -1.00 11.85
N ILE A 79 -6.96 -0.29 12.64
CA ILE A 79 -6.89 -0.35 14.10
C ILE A 79 -7.67 -1.59 14.55
N CYS A 80 -7.23 -2.27 15.60
CA CYS A 80 -8.07 -3.32 16.17
C CYS A 80 -9.31 -2.70 16.83
N PRO A 81 -10.54 -3.05 16.44
CA PRO A 81 -11.76 -2.48 17.04
C PRO A 81 -11.93 -2.86 18.52
N HIS A 82 -11.32 -3.97 18.96
CA HIS A 82 -11.44 -4.47 20.34
C HIS A 82 -10.56 -3.72 21.34
N CYS A 83 -9.34 -3.37 20.96
CA CYS A 83 -8.36 -2.75 21.87
C CYS A 83 -7.85 -1.39 21.41
N SER A 84 -8.33 -0.91 20.25
CA SER A 84 -7.94 0.35 19.63
C SER A 84 -6.43 0.50 19.41
N GLN A 85 -5.73 -0.61 19.16
CA GLN A 85 -4.28 -0.62 18.89
C GLN A 85 -3.94 -1.06 17.47
N TYR A 86 -2.92 -0.44 16.90
CA TYR A 86 -2.31 -0.87 15.65
C TYR A 86 -1.42 -2.09 15.86
N GLN A 87 -1.27 -2.90 14.81
CA GLN A 87 -0.39 -4.06 14.83
C GLN A 87 1.08 -3.61 14.78
N GLY A 88 1.97 -4.35 15.43
CA GLY A 88 3.40 -4.00 15.53
C GLY A 88 4.07 -3.87 14.17
N TRP A 89 3.66 -4.68 13.19
CA TRP A 89 4.14 -4.57 11.81
C TRP A 89 3.66 -3.30 11.10
N MET A 90 2.46 -2.78 11.40
CA MET A 90 1.95 -1.51 10.84
C MET A 90 2.78 -0.34 11.36
N VAL A 91 3.01 -0.31 12.68
CA VAL A 91 3.85 0.71 13.32
C VAL A 91 5.27 0.67 12.78
N ARG A 92 5.85 -0.53 12.65
CA ARG A 92 7.21 -0.71 12.13
C ARG A 92 7.32 -0.24 10.68
N ASN A 93 6.36 -0.57 9.82
CA ASN A 93 6.37 -0.16 8.42
C ASN A 93 6.25 1.37 8.26
N SER A 94 5.43 2.02 9.09
CA SER A 94 5.34 3.48 9.15
C SER A 94 6.64 4.11 9.65
N LEU A 95 7.21 3.57 10.74
CA LEU A 95 8.48 4.02 11.30
C LEU A 95 9.62 3.92 10.30
N THR A 96 9.80 2.77 9.63
CA THR A 96 10.91 2.59 8.67
C THR A 96 10.78 3.51 7.46
N LYS A 97 9.56 3.74 6.96
CA LYS A 97 9.30 4.68 5.85
C LYS A 97 9.66 6.12 6.24
N ASN A 98 9.17 6.58 7.40
CA ASN A 98 9.40 7.96 7.86
C ASN A 98 10.85 8.19 8.30
N ILE A 99 11.44 7.26 9.05
CA ILE A 99 12.86 7.32 9.42
C ILE A 99 13.73 7.30 8.17
N GLY A 100 13.45 6.43 7.19
CA GLY A 100 14.18 6.41 5.92
C GLY A 100 14.09 7.74 5.18
N CYS A 101 12.88 8.23 4.94
CA CYS A 101 12.67 9.48 4.21
C CYS A 101 13.34 10.69 4.90
N CYS A 102 13.15 10.84 6.22
CA CYS A 102 13.74 11.95 6.97
C CYS A 102 15.26 11.82 7.11
N SER A 103 15.80 10.62 7.37
CA SER A 103 17.25 10.41 7.51
C SER A 103 18.00 10.69 6.21
N PHE A 104 17.52 10.17 5.07
CA PHE A 104 18.15 10.42 3.78
C PHE A 104 17.94 11.86 3.31
N GLY A 105 16.74 12.41 3.45
CA GLY A 105 16.45 13.80 3.05
C GLY A 105 17.30 14.81 3.82
N ILE A 106 17.38 14.67 5.14
CA ILE A 106 18.15 15.60 5.98
C ILE A 106 19.66 15.38 5.82
N ALA A 107 20.14 14.13 5.70
CA ALA A 107 21.53 13.86 5.38
C ALA A 107 21.96 14.50 4.06
N PHE A 108 21.11 14.43 3.04
CA PHE A 108 21.37 15.06 1.73
C PHE A 108 21.43 16.58 1.83
N VAL A 109 20.48 17.21 2.52
CA VAL A 109 20.48 18.67 2.74
C VAL A 109 21.74 19.11 3.49
N PHE A 110 22.14 18.39 4.53
CA PHE A 110 23.36 18.71 5.28
C PHE A 110 24.63 18.47 4.46
N ALA A 111 24.67 17.44 3.62
CA ALA A 111 25.80 17.19 2.71
C ALA A 111 25.97 18.29 1.65
N LEU A 112 24.89 18.99 1.27
CA LEU A 112 24.94 20.13 0.34
C LEU A 112 25.50 21.41 0.98
N VAL A 113 25.40 21.58 2.30
CA VAL A 113 25.85 22.81 2.98
C VAL A 113 27.36 23.07 2.78
N PRO A 114 28.27 22.10 3.00
CA PRO A 114 29.69 22.28 2.69
C PRO A 114 29.96 22.56 1.21
N VAL A 115 29.19 21.95 0.29
CA VAL A 115 29.31 22.17 -1.15
C VAL A 115 29.00 23.63 -1.51
N ILE A 116 27.93 24.19 -0.95
CA ILE A 116 27.54 25.59 -1.15
C ILE A 116 28.57 26.54 -0.53
N ILE A 117 29.08 26.24 0.67
CA ILE A 117 30.08 27.07 1.35
C ILE A 117 31.41 27.08 0.59
N ASN A 118 31.79 25.97 -0.04
CA ASN A 118 33.03 25.86 -0.81
C ASN A 118 33.00 26.70 -2.09
N ILE A 119 31.82 27.06 -2.62
CA ILE A 119 31.69 28.04 -3.72
C ILE A 119 32.22 29.42 -3.31
N PHE A 120 32.22 29.73 -2.01
CA PHE A 120 32.63 31.03 -1.46
C PHE A 120 33.99 31.03 -0.75
N LYS A 121 34.60 29.86 -0.50
CA LYS A 121 35.87 29.74 0.25
C LYS A 121 36.74 28.59 -0.26
N ASP A 122 37.90 28.91 -0.83
CA ASP A 122 38.76 27.99 -1.60
C ASP A 122 39.57 26.92 -0.84
N HIS A 123 39.35 26.68 0.46
CA HIS A 123 40.33 25.90 1.26
C HIS A 123 39.75 24.90 2.27
N LEU A 124 38.66 24.20 1.95
CA LEU A 124 38.16 23.12 2.80
C LEU A 124 38.50 21.74 2.22
N ASP A 125 39.00 20.86 3.07
CA ASP A 125 39.12 19.43 2.80
C ASP A 125 37.70 18.82 2.66
N MET A 126 37.14 18.96 1.45
CA MET A 126 35.72 18.76 1.17
C MET A 126 35.21 17.39 1.59
N GLY A 127 36.04 16.35 1.48
CA GLY A 127 35.63 14.98 1.76
C GLY A 127 35.19 14.79 3.20
N MET A 128 35.99 15.28 4.17
CA MET A 128 35.66 15.12 5.59
C MET A 128 34.50 16.00 6.04
N TRP A 129 34.38 17.21 5.49
CA TRP A 129 33.28 18.12 5.83
C TRP A 129 31.93 17.65 5.27
N ILE A 130 31.91 17.14 4.04
CA ILE A 130 30.70 16.54 3.46
C ILE A 130 30.30 15.30 4.24
N LEU A 131 31.26 14.42 4.55
CA LEU A 131 30.98 13.20 5.31
C LEU A 131 30.48 13.51 6.73
N GLY A 132 31.14 14.44 7.44
CA GLY A 132 30.74 14.86 8.77
C GLY A 132 29.34 15.50 8.80
N ALA A 133 29.05 16.37 7.83
CA ALA A 133 27.72 16.98 7.70
C ALA A 133 26.65 15.95 7.35
N ALA A 134 26.95 15.00 6.45
CA ALA A 134 26.04 13.92 6.09
C ALA A 134 25.72 13.02 7.29
N ILE A 135 26.72 12.64 8.10
CA ILE A 135 26.51 11.83 9.31
C ILE A 135 25.66 12.59 10.33
N LEU A 136 25.95 13.87 10.55
CA LEU A 136 25.15 14.70 11.46
C LEU A 136 23.70 14.82 10.98
N GLY A 137 23.49 15.09 9.69
CA GLY A 137 22.17 15.17 9.08
C GLY A 137 21.42 13.83 9.15
N PHE A 138 22.13 12.71 9.00
CA PHE A 138 21.56 11.37 9.13
C PHE A 138 21.05 11.09 10.56
N ILE A 139 21.87 11.40 11.58
CA ILE A 139 21.49 11.23 12.99
C ILE A 139 20.29 12.12 13.35
N LEU A 140 20.32 13.39 12.92
CA LEU A 140 19.21 14.33 13.12
C LEU A 140 17.94 13.85 12.40
N GLY A 141 18.08 13.30 11.19
CA GLY A 141 16.97 12.78 10.43
C GLY A 141 16.39 11.47 10.97
N ILE A 142 17.18 10.63 11.67
CA ILE A 142 16.63 9.52 12.46
C ILE A 142 15.77 10.07 13.60
N GLY A 143 16.27 11.05 14.36
CA GLY A 143 15.53 11.64 15.48
C GLY A 143 14.23 12.33 15.04
N LEU A 144 14.30 13.12 13.98
CA LEU A 144 13.13 13.76 13.36
C LEU A 144 12.18 12.72 12.76
N GLY A 145 12.70 11.72 12.05
CA GLY A 145 11.90 10.64 11.48
C GLY A 145 11.16 9.81 12.54
N PHE A 146 11.76 9.61 13.71
CA PHE A 146 11.10 8.96 14.84
C PHE A 146 9.99 9.85 15.43
N LEU A 147 10.25 11.16 15.59
CA LEU A 147 9.24 12.12 16.07
C LEU A 147 8.08 12.29 15.07
N THR A 148 8.36 12.35 13.76
CA THR A 148 7.33 12.44 12.72
C THR A 148 6.58 11.12 12.57
N ALA A 149 7.21 9.98 12.81
CA ALA A 149 6.50 8.71 12.86
C ALA A 149 5.63 8.55 14.10
N LEU A 150 6.01 9.13 15.25
CA LEU A 150 5.17 9.16 16.45
C LEU A 150 4.02 10.17 16.33
N LYS A 151 4.25 11.32 15.67
CA LYS A 151 3.22 12.36 15.46
C LYS A 151 2.33 12.11 14.25
N GLY A 152 2.89 11.50 13.21
CA GLY A 152 2.20 11.17 11.96
C GLY A 152 1.78 9.70 11.90
N GLY A 153 2.11 8.90 12.91
CA GLY A 153 1.72 7.50 13.01
C GLY A 153 0.92 7.27 14.27
N VAL A 154 -0.23 6.62 14.08
CA VAL A 154 -0.96 5.83 15.08
C VAL A 154 -1.73 6.62 16.15
N GLN A 155 -1.52 7.93 16.26
CA GLN A 155 -2.44 8.83 16.95
C GLN A 155 -2.83 9.96 16.00
N ARG A 156 -3.66 9.66 15.01
CA ARG A 156 -4.66 10.67 14.64
C ARG A 156 -5.77 10.54 15.67
N GLU A 157 -6.26 11.69 16.12
CA GLU A 157 -7.50 11.77 16.89
C GLU A 157 -8.50 10.82 16.21
N LEU A 158 -9.18 9.99 17.00
CA LEU A 158 -10.31 9.19 16.53
C LEU A 158 -11.35 10.17 15.99
N ASP A 159 -11.17 10.63 14.76
CA ASP A 159 -12.28 11.03 13.94
C ASP A 159 -13.13 9.77 13.83
N GLU A 160 -14.43 9.90 14.09
CA GLU A 160 -15.41 8.80 14.14
C GLU A 160 -15.44 7.95 12.85
N ASP A 161 -14.74 8.40 11.81
CA ASP A 161 -14.60 7.77 10.49
C ASP A 161 -13.47 6.71 10.40
N GLU A 162 -12.44 6.73 11.25
CA GLU A 162 -11.32 5.75 11.16
C GLU A 162 -11.72 4.32 11.61
N THR A 163 -12.83 4.16 12.36
CA THR A 163 -13.42 2.84 12.66
C THR A 163 -13.96 2.13 11.43
N ILE A 164 -14.20 2.84 10.31
CA ILE A 164 -14.71 2.21 9.09
C ILE A 164 -13.63 1.34 8.43
N LEU A 165 -12.33 1.56 8.69
CA LEU A 165 -11.25 0.78 8.06
C LEU A 165 -11.10 -0.65 8.63
N SER A 166 -11.78 -0.96 9.73
CA SER A 166 -11.68 -2.23 10.42
C SER A 166 -12.98 -2.65 11.10
N MET A 167 -13.38 -3.90 10.94
CA MET A 167 -14.57 -4.48 11.56
C MET A 167 -14.18 -5.62 12.48
N ASP A 168 -14.92 -5.80 13.58
CA ASP A 168 -14.91 -7.08 14.29
C ASP A 168 -15.77 -8.11 13.53
N ASP A 169 -15.85 -9.33 14.05
CA ASP A 169 -16.58 -10.41 13.38
C ASP A 169 -18.11 -10.17 13.36
N GLU A 170 -18.67 -9.46 14.34
CA GLU A 170 -20.11 -9.17 14.41
C GLU A 170 -20.49 -8.15 13.32
N PHE A 171 -19.74 -7.05 13.24
CA PHE A 171 -19.92 -6.04 12.20
C PHE A 171 -19.61 -6.59 10.81
N LEU A 172 -18.59 -7.44 10.67
CA LEU A 172 -18.28 -8.09 9.41
C LEU A 172 -19.44 -8.97 8.94
N GLN A 173 -20.01 -9.80 9.82
CA GLN A 173 -21.11 -10.68 9.44
C GLN A 173 -22.34 -9.87 9.02
N ALA A 174 -22.69 -8.82 9.77
CA ALA A 174 -23.79 -7.92 9.41
C ALA A 174 -23.57 -7.26 8.04
N HIS A 175 -22.33 -6.86 7.73
CA HIS A 175 -21.95 -6.32 6.44
C HIS A 175 -22.09 -7.35 5.31
N LEU A 176 -21.60 -8.57 5.53
CA LEU A 176 -21.71 -9.66 4.56
C LEU A 176 -23.16 -10.03 4.27
N ASP A 177 -24.00 -10.10 5.31
CA ASP A 177 -25.44 -10.40 5.17
C ASP A 177 -26.15 -9.30 4.36
N ALA A 178 -25.90 -8.02 4.69
CA ALA A 178 -26.46 -6.89 3.97
C ALA A 178 -26.03 -6.84 2.50
N CYS A 179 -24.76 -7.14 2.20
CA CYS A 179 -24.28 -7.24 0.83
C CYS A 179 -24.89 -8.43 0.08
N GLY A 180 -25.03 -9.59 0.74
CA GLY A 180 -25.65 -10.79 0.16
C GLY A 180 -27.12 -10.60 -0.19
N GLU A 181 -27.88 -9.85 0.62
CA GLU A 181 -29.29 -9.52 0.33
C GLU A 181 -29.47 -8.63 -0.91
N ASN A 182 -28.48 -7.78 -1.19
CA ASN A 182 -28.54 -6.80 -2.27
C ASN A 182 -27.69 -7.16 -3.49
N ASP A 183 -27.05 -8.34 -3.49
CA ASP A 183 -26.13 -8.80 -4.55
C ASP A 183 -24.97 -7.80 -4.81
N TYR A 184 -24.41 -7.25 -3.72
CA TYR A 184 -23.30 -6.31 -3.77
C TYR A 184 -21.97 -6.99 -3.47
N ASP A 185 -20.89 -6.52 -4.11
CA ASP A 185 -19.54 -6.91 -3.73
C ASP A 185 -19.22 -6.32 -2.34
N PRO A 186 -18.96 -7.17 -1.33
CA PRO A 186 -18.76 -6.70 0.04
C PRO A 186 -17.49 -5.86 0.21
N ILE A 187 -16.43 -6.13 -0.55
CA ILE A 187 -15.17 -5.38 -0.45
C ILE A 187 -15.31 -4.02 -1.09
N LEU A 188 -15.91 -3.94 -2.28
CA LEU A 188 -16.08 -2.66 -2.95
C LEU A 188 -17.06 -1.77 -2.20
N THR A 189 -18.15 -2.35 -1.68
CA THR A 189 -19.11 -1.63 -0.83
C THR A 189 -18.40 -1.07 0.40
N TRP A 190 -17.59 -1.89 1.06
CA TRP A 190 -16.82 -1.46 2.21
C TRP A 190 -15.84 -0.33 1.87
N LEU A 191 -15.10 -0.44 0.76
CA LEU A 191 -14.19 0.61 0.31
C LEU A 191 -14.93 1.94 0.11
N LEU A 192 -16.08 1.92 -0.55
CA LEU A 192 -16.88 3.14 -0.78
C LEU A 192 -17.39 3.75 0.52
N MET A 193 -17.69 2.94 1.55
CA MET A 193 -18.05 3.45 2.89
C MET A 193 -16.91 4.22 3.57
N THR A 194 -15.65 3.98 3.18
CA THR A 194 -14.49 4.75 3.69
C THR A 194 -14.42 6.18 3.12
N GLY A 195 -15.33 6.54 2.21
CA GLY A 195 -15.27 7.81 1.47
C GLY A 195 -14.33 7.79 0.27
N PHE A 196 -13.88 6.60 -0.15
CA PHE A 196 -13.07 6.46 -1.36
C PHE A 196 -13.86 6.89 -2.60
N GLU A 197 -13.28 7.78 -3.40
CA GLU A 197 -13.83 8.21 -4.68
C GLU A 197 -13.04 7.54 -5.82
N PRO A 198 -13.66 6.64 -6.61
CA PRO A 198 -12.98 5.98 -7.72
C PRO A 198 -12.58 6.97 -8.81
N SER A 199 -11.38 6.79 -9.36
CA SER A 199 -10.91 7.53 -10.52
C SER A 199 -11.51 6.97 -11.81
N ASP A 200 -11.85 7.84 -12.77
CA ASP A 200 -12.34 7.45 -14.10
C ASP A 200 -11.30 6.63 -14.91
N ASP A 201 -10.01 6.78 -14.58
CA ASP A 201 -8.89 6.23 -15.36
C ASP A 201 -8.42 4.84 -14.88
N ALA A 202 -8.98 4.32 -13.78
CA ALA A 202 -8.57 3.05 -13.20
C ALA A 202 -9.79 2.27 -12.70
N PRO A 203 -10.19 1.16 -13.35
CA PRO A 203 -11.27 0.33 -12.84
C PRO A 203 -10.94 -0.20 -11.45
N LEU A 204 -11.97 -0.20 -10.61
CA LEU A 204 -11.94 -0.72 -9.26
C LEU A 204 -12.20 -2.23 -9.26
N ILE A 205 -11.33 -3.00 -8.61
CA ILE A 205 -11.39 -4.47 -8.58
C ILE A 205 -11.36 -4.97 -7.13
N SER A 206 -12.26 -5.91 -6.83
CA SER A 206 -12.25 -6.65 -5.58
C SER A 206 -11.29 -7.83 -5.69
N LEU A 207 -10.38 -7.95 -4.71
CA LEU A 207 -9.57 -9.15 -4.51
C LEU A 207 -10.18 -10.05 -3.44
N GLY A 208 -11.45 -9.86 -3.08
CA GLY A 208 -12.12 -10.62 -2.03
C GLY A 208 -11.43 -10.54 -0.66
N PHE A 209 -11.67 -11.56 0.15
CA PHE A 209 -11.16 -11.64 1.51
C PHE A 209 -10.05 -12.69 1.68
N ASN A 210 -9.06 -12.37 2.52
CA ASN A 210 -8.03 -13.31 2.94
C ASN A 210 -8.05 -13.50 4.47
N ASP A 211 -8.34 -14.73 4.92
CA ASP A 211 -8.40 -15.05 6.35
C ASP A 211 -7.09 -15.68 6.84
N TYR A 212 -6.33 -14.91 7.60
CA TYR A 212 -5.09 -15.34 8.25
C TYR A 212 -5.29 -15.82 9.69
N SER A 213 -6.47 -15.65 10.29
CA SER A 213 -6.80 -16.13 11.64
C SER A 213 -7.08 -17.64 11.68
N LYS A 214 -7.32 -18.26 10.51
CA LYS A 214 -7.61 -19.69 10.32
C LYS A 214 -8.91 -20.19 10.96
N GLN A 215 -9.83 -19.29 11.33
CA GLN A 215 -11.13 -19.67 11.92
C GLN A 215 -12.22 -19.92 10.87
N GLN A 216 -11.98 -19.61 9.57
CA GLN A 216 -12.85 -19.94 8.43
C GLN A 216 -14.29 -19.42 8.56
N ILE A 217 -14.43 -18.13 8.85
CA ILE A 217 -15.75 -17.45 8.83
C ILE A 217 -16.12 -17.01 7.41
N ILE A 218 -15.12 -16.79 6.54
CA ILE A 218 -15.30 -16.21 5.22
C ILE A 218 -15.63 -17.30 4.19
N PRO A 219 -16.77 -17.22 3.48
CA PRO A 219 -17.13 -18.13 2.39
C PRO A 219 -16.09 -18.14 1.26
N TYR A 220 -15.95 -19.27 0.57
CA TYR A 220 -14.96 -19.43 -0.50
C TYR A 220 -15.23 -18.46 -1.66
N GLU A 221 -16.50 -18.24 -1.97
CA GLU A 221 -17.00 -17.46 -3.09
C GLU A 221 -16.54 -16.00 -3.04
N ILE A 222 -16.36 -15.46 -1.83
CA ILE A 222 -15.88 -14.09 -1.61
C ILE A 222 -14.40 -14.05 -1.19
N SER A 223 -13.70 -15.18 -1.27
CA SER A 223 -12.28 -15.27 -0.90
C SER A 223 -11.37 -14.73 -1.98
N SER A 224 -10.16 -14.30 -1.60
CA SER A 224 -9.13 -13.89 -2.54
C SER A 224 -8.67 -15.02 -3.46
N VAL A 225 -8.86 -16.29 -3.07
CA VAL A 225 -8.52 -17.42 -3.94
C VAL A 225 -9.51 -17.47 -5.11
N ALA A 226 -10.81 -17.43 -4.83
CA ALA A 226 -11.85 -17.41 -5.85
C ALA A 226 -11.72 -16.19 -6.78
N ALA A 227 -11.53 -15.00 -6.21
CA ALA A 227 -11.36 -13.77 -7.00
C ALA A 227 -10.15 -13.82 -7.95
N LEU A 228 -9.05 -14.44 -7.52
CA LEU A 228 -7.86 -14.59 -8.38
C LEU A 228 -8.01 -15.68 -9.44
N GLU A 229 -8.82 -16.72 -9.19
CA GLU A 229 -9.16 -17.75 -10.18
C GLU A 229 -10.02 -17.18 -11.32
N GLU A 230 -10.90 -16.21 -11.04
CA GLU A 230 -11.70 -15.54 -12.07
C GLU A 230 -10.89 -14.56 -12.95
N LEU A 231 -9.76 -14.06 -12.44
CA LEU A 231 -8.89 -13.12 -13.14
C LEU A 231 -7.86 -13.79 -14.08
N GLY A 232 -7.76 -15.14 -14.12
CA GLY A 232 -6.71 -15.90 -14.81
C GLY A 232 -7.21 -17.09 -15.63
#